data_AF-A0A534L9S0-F1
#
_entry.id   AF-A0A534L9S0-F1
#
_cell.length_a   1.000
_cell.length_b   1.000
_cell.length_c   1.000
_cell.angle_alpha   90.00
_cell.angle_beta   90.00
_cell.angle_gamma   90.00
#
_symmetry.space_group_name_H-M   'P 1'
#
loop_
_entity.id
_entity.type
_entity.pdbx_description
1 polymer ?
#
loop_
_entity_poly.entity_id
_entity_poly.type
_entity_poly.pdbx_seq_one_letter_code
_entity_poly.pdbx_strand_id
1 'polypeptide(L)' 'MTYKAYIDNIKAKTGKDPEYFQAVAKEKGLAKHGELLAWLKTDCGLGHGHANAIILYIQNPELAKKKILEDARKEKAKK' A
#
# COMPACT_ATOMS: atom_id res chain seq x y z
N MET A 1 -7.43 11.47 5.70
CA MET A 1 -6.12 11.01 5.19
C MET A 1 -6.32 10.36 3.84
N THR A 2 -5.41 10.61 2.93
CA THR A 2 -5.54 10.18 1.56
C THR A 2 -4.77 8.91 1.27
N TYR A 3 -5.11 8.22 0.18
CA TYR A 3 -4.44 6.97 -0.19
C TYR A 3 -2.93 7.19 -0.42
N LYS A 4 -2.56 8.31 -1.05
CA LYS A 4 -1.16 8.73 -1.21
C LYS A 4 -0.46 8.91 0.15
N ALA A 5 -1.11 9.57 1.12
CA ALA A 5 -0.54 9.76 2.46
C ALA A 5 -0.32 8.43 3.21
N TYR A 6 -1.19 7.43 3.02
CA TYR A 6 -1.00 6.08 3.55
C TYR A 6 0.27 5.43 2.98
N ILE A 7 0.44 5.44 1.66
CA ILE A 7 1.61 4.85 1.00
C ILE A 7 2.91 5.57 1.40
N ASP A 8 2.87 6.90 1.48
CA ASP A 8 4.01 7.70 1.91
C ASP A 8 4.42 7.40 3.36
N ASN A 9 3.45 7.32 4.28
CA ASN A 9 3.70 6.91 5.66
C ASN A 9 4.29 5.50 5.77
N ILE A 10 3.84 4.58 4.93
CA ILE A 10 4.37 3.21 4.90
C ILE A 10 5.81 3.21 4.45
N LYS A 11 6.13 3.95 3.38
CA LYS A 11 7.50 4.09 2.88
C LYS A 11 8.38 4.77 3.92
N ALA A 12 7.89 5.80 4.59
CA ALA A 12 8.61 6.48 5.67
C ALA A 12 8.86 5.58 6.89
N LYS A 13 7.91 4.69 7.23
CA LYS A 13 8.06 3.75 8.36
C LYS A 13 8.92 2.54 8.04
N THR A 14 8.71 1.92 6.88
CA THR A 14 9.32 0.64 6.52
C THR A 14 10.57 0.80 5.66
N GLY A 15 10.79 1.98 5.09
CA GLY A 15 11.82 2.23 4.09
C GLY A 15 11.58 1.51 2.76
N LYS A 16 10.42 0.87 2.57
CA LYS A 16 10.14 0.00 1.43
C LYS A 16 8.99 0.54 0.60
N ASP A 17 9.11 0.35 -0.71
CA ASP A 17 8.10 0.76 -1.68
C ASP A 17 6.92 -0.22 -1.74
N PRO A 18 5.70 0.26 -2.05
CA PRO A 18 4.53 -0.62 -2.27
C PRO A 18 4.78 -1.69 -3.35
N GLU A 19 5.60 -1.38 -4.36
CA GLU A 19 6.01 -2.32 -5.40
C GLU A 19 6.90 -3.44 -4.86
N TYR A 20 7.74 -3.15 -3.86
CA TYR A 20 8.52 -4.17 -3.17
C TYR A 20 7.61 -5.17 -2.47
N PHE A 21 6.58 -4.68 -1.77
CA PHE A 21 5.61 -5.56 -1.10
C PHE A 21 4.86 -6.45 -2.09
N GLN A 22 4.52 -5.92 -3.27
CA GLN A 22 3.90 -6.69 -4.34
C GLN A 22 4.82 -7.80 -4.87
N ALA A 23 6.09 -7.49 -5.11
CA ALA A 23 7.06 -8.48 -5.58
C ALA A 23 7.23 -9.61 -4.55
N VAL A 24 7.43 -9.27 -3.27
CA VAL A 24 7.60 -10.26 -2.19
C VAL A 24 6.33 -11.07 -1.96
N ALA A 25 5.15 -10.45 -2.03
CA ALA A 25 3.88 -11.17 -1.95
C ALA A 25 3.73 -12.20 -3.07
N LYS A 26 4.10 -11.83 -4.30
CA LYS A 26 4.10 -12.75 -5.45
C LYS A 26 5.10 -13.88 -5.25
N GLU A 27 6.30 -13.58 -4.78
CA GLU A 27 7.36 -14.55 -4.53
C GLU A 27 6.99 -15.55 -3.43
N LYS A 28 6.34 -15.08 -2.36
CA LYS A 28 5.79 -15.93 -1.30
C LYS A 28 4.52 -16.69 -1.69
N GLY A 29 3.91 -16.38 -2.83
CA GLY A 29 2.61 -16.95 -3.24
C GLY A 29 1.42 -16.47 -2.40
N LEU A 30 1.52 -15.29 -1.77
CA LEU A 30 0.47 -14.71 -0.94
C LEU A 30 -0.63 -14.09 -1.82
N ALA A 31 -1.72 -14.83 -2.00
CA ALA A 31 -2.88 -14.38 -2.78
C ALA A 31 -4.04 -13.91 -1.90
N LYS A 32 -4.18 -14.44 -0.66
CA LYS A 32 -5.31 -14.11 0.20
C LYS A 32 -5.08 -12.83 0.98
N HIS A 33 -6.14 -12.03 1.07
CA HIS A 33 -6.17 -10.81 1.86
C HIS A 33 -5.72 -11.03 3.30
N GLY A 34 -6.21 -12.08 3.97
CA GLY A 34 -5.88 -12.38 5.36
C GLY A 34 -4.40 -12.70 5.58
N GLU A 35 -3.78 -13.44 4.65
CA GLU A 35 -2.36 -13.80 4.74
C GLU A 35 -1.46 -12.59 4.51
N LEU A 36 -1.78 -11.77 3.52
CA LEU A 36 -1.09 -10.51 3.28
C LEU A 36 -1.23 -9.55 4.47
N LEU A 37 -2.41 -9.50 5.09
CA LEU A 37 -2.67 -8.64 6.24
C LEU A 37 -1.87 -9.08 7.47
N ALA A 38 -1.83 -10.38 7.74
CA ALA A 38 -1.02 -10.94 8.81
C ALA A 38 0.48 -10.70 8.56
N TRP A 39 0.94 -10.89 7.32
CA TRP A 39 2.32 -10.63 6.93
C TRP A 39 2.70 -9.16 7.09
N LEU A 40 1.91 -8.22 6.54
CA LEU A 40 2.19 -6.78 6.63
C LEU A 40 2.15 -6.25 8.07
N LYS A 41 1.31 -6.84 8.92
CA LYS A 41 1.30 -6.53 10.37
C LYS A 41 2.55 -7.04 11.07
N THR A 42 2.94 -8.28 10.80
CA THR A 42 4.01 -8.97 11.53
C THR A 42 5.39 -8.50 11.05
N ASP A 43 5.57 -8.41 9.74
CA ASP A 43 6.85 -8.13 9.09
C ASP A 43 7.12 -6.62 8.99
N CYS A 44 6.07 -5.82 8.82
CA CYS A 44 6.19 -4.38 8.59
C CYS A 44 5.54 -3.50 9.66
N GLY A 45 4.93 -4.09 10.69
CA GLY A 45 4.29 -3.33 11.76
C GLY A 45 3.15 -2.42 11.26
N LEU A 46 2.55 -2.74 10.11
CA LEU A 46 1.54 -1.88 9.50
C LEU A 46 0.19 -2.06 10.20
N GLY A 47 -0.40 -0.94 10.64
CA GLY A 47 -1.78 -0.93 11.15
C GLY A 47 -2.80 -1.33 10.07
N HIS A 48 -4.02 -1.68 10.49
CA HIS A 48 -5.07 -2.21 9.61
C HIS A 48 -5.31 -1.38 8.33
N GLY A 49 -5.36 -0.04 8.45
CA GLY A 49 -5.57 0.85 7.31
C GLY A 49 -4.40 0.87 6.32
N HIS A 50 -3.17 0.90 6.83
CA HIS A 50 -1.95 0.86 6.02
C HIS A 50 -1.78 -0.48 5.31
N ALA A 51 -2.02 -1.58 6.03
CA ALA A 51 -1.98 -2.94 5.46
C ALA A 51 -3.01 -3.08 4.33
N ASN A 52 -4.26 -2.64 4.54
CA ASN A 52 -5.28 -2.70 3.51
C ASN A 52 -4.93 -1.88 2.26
N ALA A 53 -4.27 -0.73 2.43
CA ALA A 53 -3.80 0.07 1.31
C ALA A 53 -2.76 -0.68 0.45
N ILE A 54 -1.80 -1.37 1.09
CA ILE A 54 -0.81 -2.19 0.39
C ILE A 54 -1.47 -3.40 -0.24
N ILE A 55 -2.39 -4.08 0.44
CA ILE A 55 -3.09 -5.24 -0.11
C ILE A 55 -3.87 -4.86 -1.37
N LEU A 56 -4.50 -3.69 -1.40
CA LEU A 56 -5.12 -3.15 -2.61
C LEU A 56 -4.09 -2.95 -3.73
N TYR A 57 -2.90 -2.44 -3.40
CA TYR A 57 -1.80 -2.26 -4.36
C TYR A 57 -1.31 -3.59 -4.93
N ILE A 58 -1.19 -4.61 -4.08
CA ILE A 58 -0.74 -5.96 -4.47
C ILE A 58 -1.76 -6.62 -5.40
N GLN A 59 -3.04 -6.55 -5.06
CA GLN A 59 -4.13 -7.16 -5.84
C GLN A 59 -4.46 -6.36 -7.11
N ASN A 60 -4.47 -5.03 -7.02
CA ASN A 60 -4.87 -4.12 -8.09
C ASN A 60 -3.93 -2.90 -8.15
N PRO A 61 -2.71 -3.08 -8.68
CA PRO A 61 -1.71 -2.01 -8.74
C PRO A 61 -2.17 -0.84 -9.60
N GLU A 62 -2.92 -1.09 -10.68
CA GLU A 62 -3.44 -0.02 -11.55
C GLU A 62 -4.45 0.88 -10.83
N LEU A 63 -5.41 0.28 -10.12
CA LEU A 63 -6.40 1.02 -9.33
C LEU A 63 -5.71 1.81 -8.21
N ALA A 64 -4.73 1.20 -7.54
CA ALA A 64 -3.96 1.87 -6.51
C ALA A 64 -3.18 3.08 -7.06
N LYS A 65 -2.43 2.90 -8.16
CA LYS A 65 -1.72 4.00 -8.85
C LYS A 65 -2.68 5.11 -9.28
N LYS A 66 -3.86 4.75 -9.81
CA LYS A 66 -4.91 5.72 -10.16
C LYS A 66 -5.38 6.52 -8.94
N LYS A 67 -5.64 5.87 -7.81
CA LYS A 67 -6.03 6.57 -6.56
C LYS A 67 -4.91 7.48 -6.05
N ILE A 68 -3.65 7.07 -6.13
CA ILE A 68 -2.51 7.94 -5.76
C ILE A 68 -2.48 9.18 -6.66
N LEU A 69 -2.67 9.01 -7.96
CA LEU A 69 -2.66 10.12 -8.93
C LEU A 69 -3.84 11.07 -8.76
N GLU A 70 -5.06 10.53 -8.59
CA GLU A 70 -6.26 11.33 -8.33
C GLU A 70 -6.10 12.16 -7.05
N ASP A 71 -5.52 11.56 -6.03
CA ASP A 71 -5.26 12.24 -4.78
C ASP A 71 -4.21 13.35 -4.90
N ALA A 72 -3.13 13.08 -5.63
CA ALA A 72 -2.12 14.08 -5.94
C ALA A 72 -2.69 15.26 -6.74
N ARG A 73 -3.64 15.01 -7.66
CA ARG A 73 -4.36 16.07 -8.38
C ARG A 73 -5.24 16.90 -7.44
N LYS A 74 -5.98 16.26 -6.53
CA LYS A 74 -6.83 16.96 -5.56
C LYS A 74 -6.04 17.81 -4.57
N GLU A 75 -4.86 17.35 -4.12
CA GLU A 75 -3.95 18.17 -3.31
C GLU A 75 -3.50 19.43 -4.05
N LYS A 76 -3.10 19.31 -5.33
CA LYS A 76 -2.67 20.46 -6.15
C LYS A 76 -3.80 21.44 -6.46
N ALA A 77 -5.03 20.96 -6.62
CA ALA A 77 -6.19 21.82 -6.93
C ALA A 77 -6.72 22.59 -5.72
N LYS A 78 -6.31 22.21 -4.50
CA LYS A 78 -6.75 22.83 -3.24
C LYS A 78 -5.73 23.83 -2.67
N LYS A 79 -4.59 24.01 -3.36
CA LYS A 79 -3.51 24.94 -3.02
C LYS A 79 -3.49 26.07 -4.04
#